data_AF-A0AB74BNH2-F1
#
_entry.id   AF-A0AB74BNH2-F1
#
_cell.length_a   1.000
_cell.length_b   1.000
_cell.length_c   1.000
_cell.angle_alpha   90.00
_cell.angle_beta   90.00
_cell.angle_gamma   90.00
#
_symmetry.space_group_name_H-M   'P 1'
#
loop_
_entity.id
_entity.type
_entity.pdbx_description
1 polymer ?
#
loop_
_entity_poly.entity_id
_entity_poly.type
_entity_poly.pdbx_seq_one_letter_code
_entity_poly.pdbx_strand_id
1 'polypeptide(L)'
;MVRSYRVIPHGGNQDDYVTWALEVPGVTRAWCVRRFMGPGTVAVFFMRDDEADPIPDAEQLAAVAAYIEPLRPVTADVYVLAPVQKPVVYTIRLTPDTSAVRAAVEAQLLDLHNREGGLGETLLLTHIAEAISRATGETDHVLVSPVANVTAAANQLLTFGGIQWSS
;
A
#
# COMPACT_ATOMS: atom_id res chain seq x y z
N MET A 1 13.15 13.97 14.95
CA MET A 1 13.53 15.03 13.98
C MET A 1 12.25 15.64 13.46
N VAL A 2 11.93 16.87 13.86
CA VAL A 2 10.64 17.51 13.53
C VAL A 2 10.66 17.92 12.06
N ARG A 3 9.83 17.30 11.21
CA ARG A 3 9.60 17.77 9.85
C ARG A 3 8.47 18.79 9.87
N SER A 4 8.79 20.03 10.21
CA SER A 4 7.88 21.16 9.99
C SER A 4 8.00 21.61 8.52
N TYR A 5 7.41 20.84 7.59
CA TYR A 5 7.06 21.37 6.27
C TYR A 5 5.57 21.68 6.29
N ARG A 6 5.25 22.92 6.67
CA ARG A 6 3.90 23.46 6.49
C ARG A 6 3.67 23.59 4.98
N VAL A 7 3.06 22.57 4.38
CA VAL A 7 2.42 22.70 3.07
C VAL A 7 1.44 23.86 3.22
N ILE A 8 1.59 24.90 2.40
CA ILE A 8 0.62 25.99 2.34
C ILE A 8 -0.61 25.37 1.68
N PRO A 9 -1.78 25.27 2.36
CA PRO A 9 -2.95 24.65 1.76
C PRO A 9 -3.32 25.45 0.51
N HIS A 10 -3.25 24.80 -0.65
CA HIS A 10 -3.50 25.45 -1.94
C HIS A 10 -4.98 25.38 -2.35
N GLY A 11 -5.87 25.00 -1.43
CA GLY A 11 -7.30 24.97 -1.66
C GLY A 11 -7.73 23.73 -2.43
N GLY A 12 -7.30 22.54 -1.99
CA GLY A 12 -7.79 21.25 -2.48
C GLY A 12 -6.95 20.63 -3.59
N ASN A 13 -5.62 20.77 -3.53
CA ASN A 13 -4.74 19.95 -4.35
C ASN A 13 -4.65 18.50 -3.79
N GLN A 14 -3.99 17.58 -4.50
CA GLN A 14 -3.93 16.16 -4.09
C GLN A 14 -3.27 15.97 -2.71
N ASP A 15 -2.23 16.76 -2.42
CA ASP A 15 -1.46 16.69 -1.18
C ASP A 15 -2.25 17.20 0.03
N ASP A 16 -3.15 18.17 -0.17
CA ASP A 16 -4.03 18.69 0.88
C ASP A 16 -4.90 17.55 1.47
N TYR A 17 -5.56 16.75 0.61
CA TYR A 17 -6.40 15.64 1.05
C TYR A 17 -5.62 14.54 1.79
N VAL A 18 -4.41 14.24 1.33
CA VAL A 18 -3.52 13.27 2.00
C VAL A 18 -3.12 13.81 3.38
N THR A 19 -2.75 15.09 3.45
CA THR A 19 -2.38 15.75 4.71
C THR A 19 -3.53 15.73 5.70
N TRP A 20 -4.74 16.12 5.28
CA TRP A 20 -5.91 16.13 6.15
C TRP A 20 -6.30 14.74 6.65
N ALA A 21 -6.18 13.71 5.81
CA ALA A 21 -6.41 12.34 6.26
C ALA A 21 -5.38 11.90 7.33
N LEU A 22 -4.11 12.26 7.16
CA LEU A 22 -3.03 11.95 8.11
C LEU A 22 -3.13 12.74 9.43
N GLU A 23 -3.86 13.85 9.47
CA GLU A 23 -4.14 14.60 10.70
C GLU A 23 -5.15 13.89 11.61
N VAL A 24 -5.92 12.93 11.07
CA VAL A 24 -6.87 12.13 11.85
C VAL A 24 -6.12 11.04 12.63
N PRO A 25 -6.29 10.93 13.96
CA PRO A 25 -5.55 9.97 14.77
C PRO A 25 -5.70 8.52 14.31
N GLY A 26 -4.55 7.84 14.19
CA GLY A 26 -4.41 6.44 13.80
C GLY A 26 -4.33 6.19 12.30
N VAL A 27 -4.50 7.22 11.45
CA VAL A 27 -4.18 7.10 10.03
C VAL A 27 -2.67 7.10 9.84
N THR A 28 -2.13 6.02 9.25
CA THR A 28 -0.68 5.83 9.06
C THR A 28 -0.23 6.18 7.64
N ARG A 29 -1.09 5.93 6.65
CA ARG A 29 -0.87 6.20 5.23
C ARG A 29 -2.16 6.69 4.59
N ALA A 30 -2.05 7.60 3.65
CA ALA A 30 -3.19 8.07 2.86
C ALA A 30 -2.79 8.35 1.41
N TRP A 31 -3.75 8.20 0.51
CA TRP A 31 -3.62 8.44 -0.92
C TRP A 31 -4.84 9.20 -1.41
N CYS A 32 -4.63 10.14 -2.33
CA CYS A 32 -5.71 10.86 -2.99
C CYS A 32 -5.75 10.47 -4.47
N VAL A 33 -6.91 10.06 -4.97
CA VAL A 33 -7.14 9.68 -6.37
C VAL A 33 -8.20 10.61 -6.95
N ARG A 34 -7.79 11.46 -7.89
CA ARG A 34 -8.70 12.41 -8.54
C ARG A 34 -9.54 11.72 -9.61
N ARG A 35 -10.77 12.19 -9.77
CA ARG A 35 -11.74 11.73 -10.76
C ARG A 35 -12.11 10.25 -10.65
N PHE A 36 -11.96 9.67 -9.46
CA PHE A 36 -12.18 8.23 -9.24
C PHE A 36 -13.60 7.78 -9.58
N MET A 37 -14.61 8.60 -9.27
CA MET A 37 -16.02 8.38 -9.62
C MET A 37 -16.49 9.31 -10.75
N GLY A 38 -15.56 9.83 -11.56
CA GLY A 38 -15.83 10.78 -12.64
C GLY A 38 -15.45 12.23 -12.32
N PRO A 39 -15.71 13.17 -13.25
CA PRO A 39 -15.33 14.57 -13.09
C PRO A 39 -15.88 15.21 -11.81
N GLY A 40 -15.06 16.04 -11.14
CA GLY A 40 -15.46 16.69 -9.87
C GLY A 40 -15.22 15.85 -8.61
N THR A 41 -14.93 14.56 -8.75
CA THR A 41 -14.77 13.66 -7.59
C THR A 41 -13.32 13.53 -7.13
N VAL A 42 -13.13 13.34 -5.83
CA VAL A 42 -11.86 13.03 -5.17
C VAL A 42 -12.07 11.84 -4.26
N ALA A 43 -11.34 10.75 -4.47
CA ALA A 43 -11.32 9.63 -3.54
C ALA A 43 -10.08 9.73 -2.63
N VAL A 44 -10.27 9.60 -1.33
CA VAL A 44 -9.23 9.54 -0.32
C VAL A 44 -9.23 8.13 0.25
N PHE A 45 -8.12 7.42 0.08
CA PHE A 45 -7.90 6.10 0.62
C PHE A 45 -6.91 6.19 1.77
N PHE A 46 -7.07 5.37 2.80
CA PHE A 46 -6.12 5.35 3.90
C PHE A 46 -6.00 3.99 4.58
N MET A 47 -4.95 3.81 5.36
CA MET A 47 -4.66 2.62 6.18
C MET A 47 -4.36 3.04 7.62
N ARG A 48 -4.49 2.08 8.55
CA ARG A 48 -4.17 2.21 9.98
C ARG A 48 -3.21 1.09 10.40
N ASP A 49 -2.01 1.10 9.82
CA ASP A 49 -1.06 -0.03 9.86
C ASP A 49 -0.58 -0.43 11.27
N ASP A 50 -0.74 0.46 12.27
CA ASP A 50 -0.39 0.20 13.68
C ASP A 50 -1.50 -0.54 14.46
N GLU A 51 -2.64 -0.84 13.82
CA GLU A 51 -3.77 -1.56 14.40
C GLU A 51 -3.76 -3.05 14.03
N ALA A 52 -4.51 -3.86 14.78
CA ALA A 52 -4.59 -5.30 14.54
C ALA A 52 -5.23 -5.65 13.18
N ASP A 53 -6.26 -4.88 12.78
CA ASP A 53 -6.75 -4.85 11.41
C ASP A 53 -6.41 -3.48 10.82
N PRO A 54 -5.48 -3.42 9.84
CA PRO A 54 -5.02 -2.15 9.31
C PRO A 54 -5.98 -1.56 8.27
N ILE A 55 -7.02 -2.30 7.86
CA ILE A 55 -8.04 -1.86 6.90
C ILE A 55 -9.09 -1.04 7.66
N PRO A 56 -9.37 0.21 7.26
CA PRO A 56 -10.28 1.03 8.01
C PRO A 56 -11.74 0.56 7.92
N ASP A 57 -12.41 0.53 9.07
CA ASP A 57 -13.83 0.20 9.16
C ASP A 57 -14.75 1.39 8.85
N ALA A 58 -16.06 1.16 8.86
CA ALA A 58 -17.04 2.19 8.53
C ALA A 58 -17.02 3.41 9.48
N GLU A 59 -16.71 3.22 10.77
CA GLU A 59 -16.63 4.31 11.74
C GLU A 59 -15.39 5.17 11.48
N GLN A 60 -14.26 4.53 11.23
CA GLN A 60 -13.01 5.20 10.90
C GLN A 60 -13.10 5.96 9.57
N LEU A 61 -13.74 5.38 8.55
CA LEU A 61 -14.03 6.06 7.28
C LEU A 61 -14.90 7.31 7.51
N ALA A 62 -15.95 7.21 8.33
CA ALA A 62 -16.83 8.33 8.65
C ALA A 62 -16.10 9.44 9.43
N ALA A 63 -15.20 9.07 10.35
CA ALA A 63 -14.41 10.05 11.11
C ALA A 63 -13.48 10.87 10.20
N VAL A 64 -12.79 10.23 9.26
CA VAL A 64 -11.95 10.93 8.28
C VAL A 64 -12.78 11.77 7.32
N ALA A 65 -13.92 11.25 6.85
CA ALA A 65 -14.85 12.02 6.01
C ALA A 65 -15.34 13.30 6.71
N ALA A 66 -15.77 13.18 7.98
CA ALA A 66 -16.23 14.32 8.77
C ALA A 66 -15.13 15.37 9.00
N TYR A 67 -13.87 14.94 9.12
CA TYR A 67 -12.73 15.86 9.26
C TYR A 67 -12.44 16.64 7.96
N ILE A 68 -12.49 15.96 6.81
CA ILE A 68 -12.18 16.57 5.51
C ILE A 68 -13.32 17.47 5.00
N GLU A 69 -14.57 17.17 5.35
CA GLU A 69 -15.77 17.87 4.85
C GLU A 69 -15.74 19.40 5.00
N PRO A 70 -15.35 20.01 6.13
CA PRO A 70 -15.25 21.47 6.23
C PRO A 70 -14.03 22.08 5.52
N LEU A 71 -13.06 21.26 5.11
CA LEU A 71 -11.78 21.70 4.52
C LEU A 71 -11.80 21.64 2.98
N ARG A 72 -12.58 20.73 2.41
CA ARG A 72 -12.64 20.55 0.95
C ARG A 72 -13.19 21.79 0.23
N PRO A 73 -12.74 22.07 -1.00
CA PRO A 73 -13.41 23.03 -1.87
C PRO A 73 -14.85 22.61 -2.15
N VAL A 74 -15.75 23.59 -2.23
CA VAL A 74 -17.19 23.37 -2.52
C VAL A 74 -17.42 22.60 -3.81
N THR A 75 -16.51 22.73 -4.78
CA THR A 75 -16.60 22.08 -6.10
C THR A 75 -16.13 20.63 -6.13
N ALA A 76 -15.60 20.10 -5.02
CA ALA A 76 -15.07 18.74 -4.96
C ALA A 76 -16.02 17.81 -4.19
N ASP A 77 -16.47 16.74 -4.83
CA ASP A 77 -17.20 15.66 -4.16
C ASP A 77 -16.20 14.63 -3.61
N VAL A 78 -16.07 14.56 -2.29
CA VAL A 78 -15.04 13.76 -1.61
C VAL A 78 -15.61 12.43 -1.13
N TYR A 79 -14.91 11.34 -1.44
CA TYR A 79 -15.22 9.99 -1.00
C TYR A 79 -14.06 9.46 -0.18
N VAL A 80 -14.31 9.08 1.06
CA VAL A 80 -13.30 8.42 1.90
C VAL A 80 -13.56 6.92 1.88
N LEU A 81 -12.58 6.13 1.44
CA LEU A 81 -12.75 4.71 1.12
C LEU A 81 -11.59 3.87 1.66
N ALA A 82 -11.88 2.60 1.98
CA ALA A 82 -10.84 1.63 2.28
C ALA A 82 -10.18 1.11 0.98
N PRO A 83 -8.85 0.92 0.94
CA PRO A 83 -8.20 0.20 -0.15
C PRO A 83 -8.74 -1.22 -0.31
N VAL A 84 -8.83 -1.68 -1.55
CA VAL A 84 -9.12 -3.09 -1.85
C VAL A 84 -7.81 -3.87 -1.84
N GLN A 85 -7.64 -4.78 -0.87
CA GLN A 85 -6.44 -5.60 -0.80
C GLN A 85 -6.37 -6.56 -2.00
N LYS A 86 -5.21 -6.63 -2.64
CA LYS A 86 -4.89 -7.60 -3.69
C LYS A 86 -3.67 -8.41 -3.25
N PRO A 87 -3.88 -9.55 -2.56
CA PRO A 87 -2.80 -10.40 -2.11
C PRO A 87 -1.99 -10.96 -3.28
N VAL A 88 -0.68 -10.80 -3.23
CA VAL A 88 0.29 -11.37 -4.17
C VAL A 88 0.82 -12.66 -3.59
N VAL A 89 0.41 -13.78 -4.16
CA VAL A 89 0.87 -15.12 -3.77
C VAL A 89 2.08 -15.49 -4.61
N TYR A 90 3.15 -15.90 -3.93
CA TYR A 90 4.39 -16.31 -4.57
C TYR A 90 4.49 -17.82 -4.67
N THR A 91 5.12 -18.30 -5.74
CA THR A 91 5.56 -19.69 -5.84
C THR A 91 7.06 -19.69 -6.12
N ILE A 92 7.84 -20.25 -5.20
CA ILE A 92 9.31 -20.13 -5.21
C ILE A 92 9.94 -21.50 -4.95
N ARG A 93 10.96 -21.83 -5.74
CA ARG A 93 11.94 -22.88 -5.41
C ARG A 93 13.21 -22.21 -4.89
N LEU A 94 13.73 -22.65 -3.75
CA LEU A 94 14.97 -22.11 -3.16
C LEU A 94 16.11 -23.11 -3.22
N THR A 95 17.32 -22.58 -3.29
CA THR A 95 18.56 -23.32 -3.08
C THR A 95 19.49 -22.48 -2.18
N PRO A 96 19.86 -22.95 -0.98
CA PRO A 96 19.34 -24.11 -0.27
C PRO A 96 17.93 -23.87 0.30
N ASP A 97 17.10 -24.91 0.28
CA ASP A 97 15.74 -24.86 0.82
C ASP A 97 15.70 -25.23 2.32
N THR A 98 15.93 -24.23 3.19
CA THR A 98 15.87 -24.41 4.66
C THR A 98 14.85 -23.45 5.28
N SER A 99 14.35 -23.79 6.47
CA SER A 99 13.40 -22.92 7.20
C SER A 99 13.95 -21.52 7.48
N ALA A 100 15.26 -21.40 7.76
CA ALA A 100 15.92 -20.12 7.98
C ALA A 100 15.93 -19.25 6.72
N VAL A 101 16.26 -19.83 5.56
CA VAL A 101 16.28 -19.12 4.28
C VAL A 101 14.86 -18.73 3.85
N ARG A 102 13.89 -19.64 4.01
CA ARG A 102 12.46 -19.35 3.74
C ARG A 102 11.96 -18.15 4.56
N ALA A 103 12.27 -18.11 5.86
CA ALA A 103 11.92 -16.99 6.73
C ALA A 103 12.60 -15.67 6.32
N ALA A 104 13.86 -15.73 5.89
CA ALA A 104 14.58 -14.55 5.39
C ALA A 104 13.96 -14.01 4.09
N VAL A 105 13.57 -14.89 3.16
CA VAL A 105 12.89 -14.51 1.91
C VAL A 105 11.52 -13.90 2.20
N GLU A 106 10.74 -14.51 3.10
CA GLU A 106 9.45 -13.96 3.54
C GLU A 106 9.60 -12.54 4.10
N ALA A 107 10.61 -12.31 4.95
CA ALA A 107 10.89 -10.99 5.50
C ALA A 107 11.27 -9.96 4.40
N GLN A 108 12.07 -10.34 3.40
CA GLN A 108 12.42 -9.45 2.29
C GLN A 108 11.20 -9.13 1.41
N LEU A 109 10.32 -10.11 1.15
CA LEU A 109 9.09 -9.87 0.39
C LEU A 109 8.10 -9.01 1.16
N LEU A 110 7.96 -9.18 2.48
CA LEU A 110 7.16 -8.29 3.32
C LEU A 110 7.70 -6.85 3.26
N ASP A 111 9.01 -6.66 3.41
CA ASP A 111 9.67 -5.37 3.28
C ASP A 111 9.43 -4.73 1.89
N LEU A 112 9.51 -5.53 0.82
CA LEU A 112 9.20 -5.06 -0.54
C LEU A 112 7.77 -4.49 -0.64
N HIS A 113 6.77 -5.17 -0.10
CA HIS A 113 5.39 -4.65 -0.11
C HIS A 113 5.25 -3.37 0.72
N ASN A 114 5.96 -3.26 1.84
CA ASN A 114 5.93 -2.05 2.65
C ASN A 114 6.54 -0.85 1.92
N ARG A 115 7.61 -1.06 1.15
CA ARG A 115 8.29 -0.01 0.39
C ARG A 115 7.61 0.35 -0.92
N GLU A 116 7.06 -0.63 -1.64
CA GLU A 116 6.65 -0.49 -3.04
C GLU A 116 5.19 -0.87 -3.31
N GLY A 117 4.50 -1.47 -2.34
CA GLY A 117 3.08 -1.87 -2.46
C GLY A 117 2.09 -0.72 -2.25
N GLY A 118 2.38 0.47 -2.80
CA GLY A 118 1.48 1.63 -2.73
C GLY A 118 0.15 1.42 -3.46
N LEU A 119 -0.83 2.30 -3.20
CA LEU A 119 -2.15 2.21 -3.84
C LEU A 119 -2.04 2.43 -5.36
N GLY A 120 -2.56 1.49 -6.16
CA GLY A 120 -2.49 1.57 -7.62
C GLY A 120 -1.11 1.39 -8.23
N GLU A 121 -0.11 1.05 -7.42
CA GLU A 121 1.26 0.85 -7.89
C GLU A 121 1.45 -0.51 -8.56
N THR A 122 2.61 -0.67 -9.19
CA THR A 122 3.03 -1.93 -9.82
C THR A 122 4.25 -2.49 -9.10
N LEU A 123 4.16 -3.74 -8.64
CA LEU A 123 5.33 -4.49 -8.19
C LEU A 123 6.03 -5.09 -9.40
N LEU A 124 7.29 -4.70 -9.60
CA LEU A 124 8.11 -5.15 -10.71
C LEU A 124 8.66 -6.55 -10.43
N LEU A 125 8.65 -7.41 -11.45
CA LEU A 125 9.19 -8.76 -11.36
C LEU A 125 10.67 -8.76 -10.98
N THR A 126 11.43 -7.78 -11.49
CA THR A 126 12.85 -7.60 -11.19
C THR A 126 13.10 -7.24 -9.73
N HIS A 127 12.22 -6.46 -9.11
CA HIS A 127 12.35 -6.07 -7.70
C HIS A 127 11.93 -7.21 -6.77
N ILE A 128 10.93 -8.01 -7.18
CA ILE A 128 10.59 -9.26 -6.48
C ILE A 128 11.79 -10.20 -6.47
N ALA A 129 12.44 -10.43 -7.61
CA ALA A 129 13.63 -11.28 -7.70
C ALA A 129 14.80 -10.73 -6.86
N GLU A 130 15.04 -9.41 -6.91
CA GLU A 130 16.07 -8.75 -6.08
C GLU A 130 15.81 -8.92 -4.59
N ALA A 131 14.56 -8.77 -4.14
CA ALA A 131 14.18 -8.98 -2.75
C ALA A 131 14.47 -10.43 -2.31
N ILE A 132 14.16 -11.43 -3.14
CA ILE A 132 14.46 -12.83 -2.84
C ILE A 132 15.97 -13.06 -2.75
N SER A 133 16.75 -12.57 -3.71
CA SER A 133 18.22 -12.70 -3.71
C SER A 133 18.94 -11.97 -2.58
N ARG A 134 18.26 -11.04 -1.90
CA ARG A 134 18.80 -10.36 -0.70
C ARG A 134 18.59 -11.12 0.59
N ALA A 135 17.83 -12.22 0.56
CA ALA A 135 17.58 -13.03 1.74
C ALA A 135 18.88 -13.67 2.24
N THR A 136 19.13 -13.55 3.55
CA THR A 136 20.32 -14.14 4.16
C THR A 136 20.32 -15.66 4.01
N GLY A 137 21.41 -16.20 3.45
CA GLY A 137 21.58 -17.63 3.23
C GLY A 137 20.95 -18.16 1.94
N GLU A 138 20.28 -17.32 1.15
CA GLU A 138 19.91 -17.66 -0.22
C GLU A 138 21.15 -17.75 -1.11
N THR A 139 21.17 -18.71 -2.02
CA THR A 139 22.24 -18.87 -3.03
C THR A 139 21.67 -18.76 -4.44
N ASP A 140 20.51 -19.37 -4.67
CA ASP A 140 19.77 -19.27 -5.92
C ASP A 140 18.26 -19.51 -5.67
N HIS A 141 17.43 -19.02 -6.59
CA HIS A 141 15.99 -19.25 -6.57
C HIS A 141 15.40 -19.33 -7.97
N VAL A 142 14.26 -20.03 -8.07
CA VAL A 142 13.38 -19.96 -9.23
C VAL A 142 12.05 -19.37 -8.78
N LEU A 143 11.74 -18.18 -9.30
CA LEU A 143 10.43 -17.56 -9.14
C LEU A 143 9.47 -18.13 -10.18
N VAL A 144 8.58 -19.01 -9.75
CA VAL A 144 7.56 -19.67 -10.61
C VAL A 144 6.34 -18.77 -10.79
N SER A 145 5.96 -18.02 -9.75
CA SER A 145 4.88 -17.03 -9.78
C SER A 145 5.16 -15.89 -8.81
N PRO A 146 4.87 -14.63 -9.16
CA PRO A 146 4.30 -14.16 -10.43
C PRO A 146 5.28 -14.27 -11.61
N VAL A 147 4.76 -14.38 -12.84
CA VAL A 147 5.57 -14.48 -14.09
C VAL A 147 5.69 -13.15 -14.85
N ALA A 148 5.08 -12.09 -14.32
CA ALA A 148 5.08 -10.75 -14.88
C ALA A 148 4.94 -9.73 -13.74
N ASN A 149 5.11 -8.44 -14.07
CA ASN A 149 4.82 -7.36 -13.12
C ASN A 149 3.37 -7.46 -12.62
N VAL A 150 3.18 -7.24 -11.33
CA VAL A 150 1.86 -7.27 -10.71
C VAL A 150 1.36 -5.85 -10.59
N THR A 151 0.33 -5.49 -11.35
CA THR A 151 -0.26 -4.14 -11.34
C THR A 151 -1.53 -4.09 -10.50
N ALA A 152 -1.65 -3.09 -9.64
CA ALA A 152 -2.89 -2.76 -8.93
C ALA A 152 -3.79 -1.81 -9.74
N ALA A 153 -5.11 -1.94 -9.58
CA ALA A 153 -6.04 -0.89 -9.96
C ALA A 153 -5.89 0.32 -9.03
N ALA A 154 -6.40 1.48 -9.43
CA ALA A 154 -6.25 2.75 -8.68
C ALA A 154 -6.79 2.73 -7.24
N ASN A 155 -7.63 1.76 -6.88
CA ASN A 155 -8.15 1.54 -5.52
C ASN A 155 -7.59 0.29 -4.84
N GLN A 156 -6.62 -0.39 -5.46
CA GLN A 156 -6.07 -1.64 -4.95
C GLN A 156 -4.71 -1.42 -4.30
N LEU A 157 -4.46 -2.15 -3.22
CA LEU A 157 -3.17 -2.23 -2.54
C LEU A 157 -2.61 -3.62 -2.71
N LEU A 158 -1.38 -3.74 -3.24
CA LEU A 158 -0.71 -5.03 -3.34
C LEU A 158 -0.21 -5.43 -1.95
N THR A 159 -0.70 -6.55 -1.43
CA THR A 159 -0.31 -7.06 -0.12
C THR A 159 0.40 -8.39 -0.25
N PHE A 160 1.25 -8.71 0.72
CA PHE A 160 1.89 -10.02 0.78
C PHE A 160 0.83 -11.11 0.99
N GLY A 161 0.70 -12.03 0.02
CA GLY A 161 -0.28 -13.13 0.05
C GLY A 161 0.29 -14.47 0.50
N GLY A 162 1.54 -14.51 0.95
CA GLY A 162 2.23 -15.74 1.33
C GLY A 162 3.05 -16.38 0.21
N ILE A 163 3.79 -17.42 0.57
CA ILE A 163 4.70 -18.15 -0.33
C ILE A 163 4.34 -19.63 -0.33
N GLN A 164 4.19 -20.17 -1.53
CA GLN A 164 4.12 -21.60 -1.80
C GLN A 164 5.51 -22.10 -2.21
N TRP A 165 6.11 -22.95 -1.38
CA TRP A 165 7.43 -23.49 -1.66
C TRP A 165 7.32 -24.73 -2.56
N SER A 166 7.96 -24.69 -3.73
CA SER A 166 8.05 -25.83 -4.63
C SER A 166 9.38 -26.58 -4.43
N SER A 167 9.32 -27.91 -4.45
CA SER A 167 10.46 -28.83 -4.29
C SER A 167 11.25 -28.97 -5.57
#